data_AF-A0AAV5HKB2-F1
#
_entry.id   AF-A0AAV5HKB2-F1
#
_cell.length_a   1.000
_cell.length_b   1.000
_cell.length_c   1.000
_cell.angle_alpha   90.00
_cell.angle_beta   90.00
_cell.angle_gamma   90.00
#
_symmetry.space_group_name_H-M   'P 1'
#
loop_
_entity.id
_entity.type
_entity.pdbx_description
1 polymer ?
#
loop_
_entity_poly.entity_id
_entity_poly.type
_entity_poly.pdbx_seq_one_letter_code
_entity_poly.pdbx_strand_id
1 'polypeptide(L)'
;MKFAISTTMNSVTTNCTARILLSFNQFPARNGFNRRSRRSCLVARPWLAFRAPRITCMAEPYLITKLESAEKTWKELSVRLADPDVVSNPSEYQKLAQSVAELDEVVSTYRRFKDYEKQLEETKALAKEDGNDEDMAEMIQSEINSLSSQLQELEEKLKALLLPSDPLDARNIMLEVRAGTGGDEAGLWAGDLVGSHVSKIQ
;
A
#
# COMPACT_ATOMS: atom_id res chain seq x y z
N MET A 1 -24.19 56.09 0.73
CA MET A 1 -25.22 55.13 1.22
C MET A 1 -24.47 54.09 2.04
N LYS A 2 -24.38 54.16 3.38
CA LYS A 2 -25.29 53.57 4.41
C LYS A 2 -25.67 52.12 4.07
N PHE A 3 -25.65 51.08 4.93
CA PHE A 3 -25.08 50.72 6.25
C PHE A 3 -25.55 49.25 6.49
N ALA A 4 -25.02 48.56 7.52
CA ALA A 4 -25.47 47.29 8.16
C ALA A 4 -24.95 45.99 7.51
N ILE A 5 -24.22 45.05 8.15
CA ILE A 5 -24.12 44.48 9.51
C ILE A 5 -25.37 43.72 10.01
N SER A 6 -25.15 42.45 10.38
CA SER A 6 -25.84 41.59 11.40
C SER A 6 -26.09 40.20 10.82
N THR A 7 -25.33 39.15 11.18
CA THR A 7 -25.45 38.32 12.40
C THR A 7 -26.85 37.72 12.59
N THR A 8 -26.95 36.38 12.63
CA THR A 8 -27.58 35.64 13.74
C THR A 8 -27.34 34.13 13.64
N MET A 9 -26.75 33.60 14.72
CA MET A 9 -26.82 32.20 15.16
C MET A 9 -28.27 31.78 15.41
N ASN A 10 -28.58 30.50 15.24
CA ASN A 10 -29.74 29.88 15.91
C ASN A 10 -29.32 28.54 16.53
N SER A 11 -29.14 28.59 17.85
CA SER A 11 -29.21 27.47 18.78
C SER A 11 -30.68 27.11 19.03
N VAL A 12 -31.03 25.83 18.99
CA VAL A 12 -32.29 25.33 19.54
C VAL A 12 -31.97 24.33 20.65
N THR A 13 -32.09 24.81 21.88
CA THR A 13 -32.34 24.02 23.08
C THR A 13 -33.84 23.78 23.20
N THR A 14 -34.26 22.59 23.65
CA THR A 14 -34.97 22.37 24.92
C THR A 14 -35.75 21.05 24.95
N ASN A 15 -35.56 20.35 26.08
CA ASN A 15 -36.53 19.63 26.90
C ASN A 15 -37.45 18.56 26.29
N CYS A 16 -37.40 17.36 26.87
CA CYS A 16 -38.58 16.87 27.61
C CYS A 16 -38.22 15.78 28.62
N THR A 17 -38.42 16.12 29.89
CA THR A 17 -38.41 15.24 31.05
C THR A 17 -39.59 14.26 31.01
N ALA A 18 -39.36 12.98 31.30
CA ALA A 18 -40.40 12.06 31.74
C ALA A 18 -39.90 11.25 32.93
N ARG A 19 -40.44 11.65 34.09
CA ARG A 19 -40.29 11.06 35.42
C ARG A 19 -41.38 10.02 35.58
N ILE A 20 -41.04 8.75 35.80
CA ILE A 20 -41.97 7.77 36.36
C ILE A 20 -41.27 7.10 37.54
N LEU A 21 -41.70 7.50 38.73
CA LEU A 21 -41.59 6.72 39.95
C LEU A 21 -42.66 5.62 39.89
N LEU A 22 -42.36 4.42 40.43
CA LEU A 22 -43.09 3.86 41.57
C LEU A 22 -42.60 2.44 41.94
N SER A 23 -42.53 2.23 43.27
CA SER A 23 -42.62 0.97 44.03
C SER A 23 -41.50 -0.06 43.81
N PHE A 24 -40.51 -0.20 44.70
CA PHE A 24 -40.60 -0.70 46.08
C PHE A 24 -41.46 -1.97 46.21
N ASN A 25 -40.80 -3.13 46.25
CA ASN A 25 -41.21 -4.22 47.14
C ASN A 25 -40.03 -5.11 47.53
N GLN A 26 -39.91 -5.26 48.84
CA GLN A 26 -39.07 -6.11 49.66
C GLN A 26 -38.98 -7.58 49.18
N PHE A 27 -37.86 -8.28 49.44
CA PHE A 27 -37.71 -9.60 50.13
C PHE A 27 -36.26 -10.17 49.93
N PRO A 28 -35.76 -11.13 50.74
CA PRO A 28 -34.67 -10.88 51.68
C PRO A 28 -33.41 -11.74 51.42
N ALA A 29 -32.34 -11.39 52.14
CA ALA A 29 -31.14 -12.20 52.26
C ALA A 29 -31.38 -13.49 53.07
N ARG A 30 -30.87 -14.63 52.57
CA ARG A 30 -30.53 -15.81 53.39
C ARG A 30 -29.21 -16.42 52.90
N ASN A 31 -28.27 -16.50 53.84
CA ASN A 31 -27.02 -17.25 53.75
C ASN A 31 -27.27 -18.75 53.66
N GLY A 32 -26.41 -19.46 52.91
CA GLY A 32 -26.40 -20.92 52.90
C GLY A 32 -25.39 -21.55 51.94
N PHE A 33 -24.15 -21.71 52.41
CA PHE A 33 -23.30 -22.88 52.26
C PHE A 33 -23.14 -23.59 50.89
N ASN A 34 -21.94 -23.43 50.33
CA ASN A 34 -21.05 -24.44 49.74
C ASN A 34 -21.66 -25.59 48.90
N ARG A 35 -21.47 -25.53 47.58
CA ARG A 35 -21.03 -26.69 46.80
C ARG A 35 -20.03 -26.28 45.73
N ARG A 36 -18.83 -26.86 45.84
CA ARG A 36 -17.86 -27.04 44.76
C ARG A 36 -18.57 -27.46 43.48
N SER A 37 -18.43 -26.65 42.43
CA SER A 37 -18.67 -27.05 41.07
C SER A 37 -17.63 -26.34 40.22
N ARG A 38 -16.76 -27.16 39.62
CA ARG A 38 -15.72 -26.78 38.67
C ARG A 38 -16.31 -25.81 37.65
N ARG A 39 -15.99 -24.53 37.77
CA ARG A 39 -16.07 -23.60 36.64
C ARG A 39 -14.65 -23.40 36.20
N SER A 40 -14.34 -24.01 35.07
CA SER A 40 -13.19 -23.65 34.24
C SER A 40 -13.12 -22.13 34.20
N CYS A 41 -12.09 -21.59 34.83
CA CYS A 41 -11.68 -20.22 34.57
C CYS A 41 -11.36 -20.19 33.08
N LEU A 42 -12.32 -19.67 32.31
CA LEU A 42 -12.09 -19.14 30.99
C LEU A 42 -11.00 -18.10 31.19
N VAL A 43 -9.75 -18.51 30.97
CA VAL A 43 -8.64 -17.58 30.81
C VAL A 43 -9.01 -16.82 29.55
N ALA A 44 -9.59 -15.63 29.76
CA ALA A 44 -9.84 -14.66 28.72
C ALA A 44 -8.50 -14.49 28.00
N ARG A 45 -8.43 -14.99 26.77
CA ARG A 45 -7.28 -14.80 25.89
C ARG A 45 -7.11 -13.28 25.80
N PRO A 46 -6.03 -12.71 26.34
CA PRO A 46 -5.76 -11.30 26.16
C PRO A 46 -5.72 -11.10 24.65
N TRP A 47 -6.44 -10.08 24.20
CA TRP A 47 -6.55 -9.69 22.81
C TRP A 47 -5.24 -9.93 22.08
N LEU A 48 -5.35 -10.66 20.98
CA LEU A 48 -4.28 -10.81 20.01
C LEU A 48 -3.67 -9.44 19.77
N ALA A 49 -2.47 -9.22 20.30
CA ALA A 49 -1.55 -8.25 19.75
C ALA A 49 -1.16 -8.80 18.37
N PHE A 50 -2.06 -8.62 17.39
CA PHE A 50 -1.68 -8.56 16.00
C PHE A 50 -0.74 -7.36 15.90
N ARG A 51 0.51 -7.61 16.25
CA ARG A 51 1.63 -6.74 15.92
C ARG A 51 1.55 -6.61 14.42
N ALA A 52 1.04 -5.47 13.95
CA ALA A 52 0.93 -5.15 12.54
C ALA A 52 2.26 -5.53 11.88
N PRO A 53 2.23 -6.12 10.67
CA PRO A 53 3.45 -6.51 10.00
C PRO A 53 4.38 -5.31 10.02
N ARG A 54 5.57 -5.48 10.60
CA ARG A 54 6.64 -4.49 10.52
C ARG A 54 6.90 -4.37 9.03
N ILE A 55 6.38 -3.31 8.41
CA ILE A 55 6.58 -3.06 6.98
C ILE A 55 8.09 -2.84 6.85
N THR A 56 8.77 -3.88 6.40
CA THR A 56 10.21 -3.86 6.19
C THR A 56 10.33 -3.74 4.68
N CYS A 57 10.22 -2.51 4.20
CA CYS A 57 10.48 -2.17 2.81
C CYS A 57 11.97 -2.41 2.55
N MET A 58 12.31 -3.61 2.11
CA MET A 58 13.60 -3.91 1.52
C MET A 58 13.27 -4.36 0.09
N ALA A 59 13.46 -3.45 -0.86
CA ALA A 59 13.31 -3.79 -2.26
C ALA A 59 14.24 -4.98 -2.60
N GLU A 60 13.76 -5.90 -3.42
CA GLU A 60 14.53 -7.07 -3.86
C GLU A 60 15.90 -6.65 -4.43
N PRO A 61 17.03 -7.23 -4.00
CA PRO A 61 18.37 -6.77 -4.39
C PRO A 61 18.59 -6.81 -5.90
N TYR A 62 17.97 -7.76 -6.59
CA TYR A 62 18.00 -7.83 -8.06
C TYR A 62 17.34 -6.60 -8.73
N LEU A 63 16.24 -6.11 -8.17
CA LEU A 63 15.50 -4.96 -8.70
C LEU A 63 16.39 -3.70 -8.70
N ILE A 64 17.10 -3.48 -7.61
CA ILE A 64 18.01 -2.34 -7.43
C ILE A 64 19.11 -2.38 -8.48
N THR A 65 19.76 -3.53 -8.70
CA THR A 65 20.82 -3.64 -9.71
C THR A 65 20.34 -3.33 -11.13
N LYS A 66 19.09 -3.69 -11.46
CA LYS A 66 18.48 -3.37 -12.76
C LYS A 66 18.21 -1.88 -12.89
N LEU A 67 17.65 -1.25 -11.85
CA LEU A 67 17.37 0.19 -11.85
C LEU A 67 18.66 1.01 -11.91
N GLU A 68 19.72 0.60 -11.23
CA GLU A 68 21.05 1.23 -11.34
C GLU A 68 21.62 1.12 -12.75
N SER A 69 21.47 -0.05 -13.39
CA SER A 69 21.90 -0.24 -14.77
C SER A 69 21.14 0.67 -15.74
N ALA A 70 19.83 0.86 -15.53
CA ALA A 70 19.00 1.76 -16.31
C ALA A 70 19.34 3.24 -16.06
N GLU A 71 19.67 3.62 -14.82
CA GLU A 71 20.14 4.97 -14.50
C GLU A 71 21.47 5.27 -15.20
N LYS A 72 22.38 4.29 -15.27
CA LYS A 72 23.66 4.43 -15.96
C LYS A 72 23.47 4.60 -17.46
N THR A 73 22.66 3.77 -18.11
CA THR A 73 22.38 3.90 -19.55
C THR A 73 21.71 5.23 -19.87
N TRP A 74 20.75 5.68 -19.05
CA TRP A 74 20.13 7.00 -19.20
C TRP A 74 21.16 8.14 -19.13
N LYS A 75 22.12 8.08 -18.20
CA LYS A 75 23.20 9.07 -18.11
C LYS A 75 24.09 9.06 -19.36
N GLU A 76 24.48 7.87 -19.83
CA GLU A 76 25.31 7.73 -21.04
C GLU A 76 24.60 8.28 -22.28
N LEU A 77 23.30 7.98 -22.45
CA LEU A 77 22.48 8.50 -23.54
C LEU A 77 22.30 10.02 -23.44
N SER A 78 22.09 10.54 -22.24
CA SER A 78 21.95 11.98 -21.99
C SER A 78 23.22 12.76 -22.34
N VAL A 79 24.39 12.19 -22.03
CA VAL A 79 25.69 12.77 -22.42
C VAL A 79 25.84 12.77 -23.94
N ARG A 80 25.54 11.64 -24.61
CA ARG A 80 25.59 11.55 -26.08
C ARG A 80 24.65 12.53 -26.78
N LEU A 81 23.50 12.80 -26.17
CA LEU A 81 22.53 13.76 -26.71
C LEU A 81 23.06 15.21 -26.66
N ALA A 82 24.01 15.50 -25.77
CA ALA A 82 24.69 16.79 -25.69
C ALA A 82 25.89 16.92 -26.65
N ASP A 83 26.30 15.85 -27.34
CA ASP A 83 27.43 15.88 -28.26
C ASP A 83 27.06 16.63 -29.57
N PRO A 84 27.89 17.56 -30.05
CA PRO A 84 27.59 18.38 -31.24
C PRO A 84 27.46 17.56 -32.53
N ASP A 85 28.15 16.43 -32.61
CA ASP A 85 28.09 15.51 -33.75
C ASP A 85 26.70 14.85 -33.88
N VAL A 86 26.07 14.53 -32.75
CA VAL A 86 24.71 13.94 -32.70
C VAL A 86 23.65 14.99 -32.99
N VAL A 87 23.81 16.20 -32.45
CA VAL A 87 22.90 17.34 -32.69
C VAL A 87 22.85 17.71 -34.17
N SER A 88 23.97 17.52 -34.88
CA SER A 88 24.08 17.76 -36.32
C SER A 88 23.32 16.74 -37.17
N ASN A 89 22.93 15.59 -36.61
CA ASN A 89 22.19 14.52 -37.30
C ASN A 89 20.76 14.36 -36.72
N PRO A 90 19.73 14.94 -37.37
CA PRO A 90 18.35 14.90 -36.86
C PRO A 90 17.78 13.49 -36.64
N SER A 91 18.17 12.51 -37.46
CA SER A 91 17.65 11.14 -37.34
C SER A 91 18.21 10.41 -36.11
N GLU A 92 19.49 10.62 -35.79
CA GLU A 92 20.11 10.02 -34.61
C GLU A 92 19.67 10.72 -33.34
N TYR A 93 19.55 12.05 -33.37
CA TYR A 93 19.00 12.83 -32.27
C TYR A 93 17.60 12.36 -31.88
N GLN A 94 16.70 12.16 -32.85
CA GLN A 94 15.33 11.71 -32.56
C GLN A 94 15.30 10.32 -31.90
N LYS A 95 16.14 9.38 -32.36
CA LYS A 95 16.22 8.03 -31.79
C LYS A 95 16.74 8.06 -30.35
N LEU A 96 17.77 8.87 -30.09
CA LEU A 96 18.33 9.03 -28.74
C LEU A 96 17.38 9.77 -27.81
N ALA A 97 16.69 10.80 -28.29
CA ALA A 97 15.68 11.51 -27.52
C ALA A 97 14.52 10.60 -27.12
N GLN A 98 14.09 9.71 -28.02
CA GLN A 98 13.05 8.73 -27.73
C GLN A 98 13.49 7.72 -26.65
N SER A 99 14.71 7.17 -26.76
CA SER A 99 15.20 6.21 -25.76
C SER A 99 15.46 6.86 -24.39
N VAL A 100 15.90 8.12 -24.35
CA VAL A 100 16.00 8.90 -23.11
C VAL A 100 14.61 9.10 -22.49
N ALA A 101 13.60 9.46 -23.30
CA ALA A 101 12.24 9.67 -22.82
C ALA A 101 11.61 8.39 -22.25
N GLU A 102 11.84 7.23 -22.89
CA GLU A 102 11.39 5.92 -22.39
C GLU A 102 11.99 5.57 -21.03
N LEU A 103 13.28 5.89 -20.82
CA LEU A 103 13.97 5.62 -19.55
C LEU A 103 13.74 6.70 -18.49
N ASP A 104 13.29 7.90 -18.86
CA ASP A 104 13.14 9.04 -17.95
C ASP A 104 12.09 8.79 -16.86
N GLU A 105 10.97 8.15 -17.22
CA GLU A 105 9.92 7.78 -16.26
C GLU A 105 10.42 6.77 -15.21
N VAL A 106 11.19 5.77 -15.65
CA VAL A 106 11.80 4.76 -14.76
C VAL A 106 12.82 5.42 -13.83
N VAL A 107 13.72 6.24 -14.38
CA VAL A 107 14.79 6.89 -13.62
C VAL A 107 14.25 7.93 -12.65
N SER A 108 13.26 8.74 -13.06
CA SER A 108 12.63 9.72 -12.18
C SER A 108 11.92 9.07 -10.99
N THR A 109 11.19 7.97 -11.22
CA THR A 109 10.55 7.19 -10.15
C THR A 109 11.59 6.57 -9.21
N TYR A 110 12.69 6.04 -9.76
CA TYR A 110 13.77 5.47 -8.97
C TYR A 110 14.52 6.51 -8.12
N ARG A 111 14.73 7.73 -8.63
CA ARG A 111 15.31 8.83 -7.83
C ARG A 111 14.42 9.21 -6.66
N ARG A 112 13.11 9.30 -6.88
CA ARG A 112 12.14 9.55 -5.79
C ARG A 112 12.18 8.45 -4.74
N PHE A 113 12.28 7.18 -5.16
CA PHE A 113 12.46 6.05 -4.24
C PHE A 113 13.72 6.22 -3.37
N LYS A 114 14.87 6.56 -3.96
CA LYS A 114 16.12 6.84 -3.21
C LYS A 114 15.96 8.00 -2.22
N ASP A 115 15.25 9.06 -2.61
CA ASP A 115 15.02 10.22 -1.75
C ASP A 115 14.17 9.84 -0.52
N TYR A 116 13.11 9.05 -0.72
CA TYR A 116 12.27 8.55 0.38
C TYR A 116 13.00 7.53 1.27
N GLU A 117 13.85 6.69 0.68
CA GLU A 117 14.70 5.77 1.44
C GLU A 117 15.64 6.56 2.36
N LYS A 118 16.28 7.61 1.84
CA LYS A 118 17.12 8.51 2.63
C LYS A 118 16.34 9.24 3.73
N GLN A 119 15.17 9.79 3.43
CA GLN A 119 14.31 10.44 4.42
C GLN A 119 13.90 9.48 5.54
N LEU A 120 13.63 8.23 5.20
CA LEU A 120 13.28 7.19 6.16
C LEU A 120 14.48 6.80 7.03
N GLU A 121 15.69 6.74 6.48
CA GLU A 121 16.92 6.55 7.26
C GLU A 121 17.19 7.72 8.21
N GLU A 122 17.07 8.95 7.72
CA GLU A 122 17.21 10.18 8.51
C GLU A 122 16.18 10.20 9.66
N THR A 123 14.91 9.90 9.36
CA THR A 123 13.83 9.83 10.38
C THR A 123 14.08 8.72 11.40
N LYS A 124 14.60 7.56 10.98
CA LYS A 124 15.00 6.48 11.89
C LYS A 124 16.22 6.85 12.74
N ALA A 125 17.11 7.71 12.24
CA ALA A 125 18.23 8.23 13.03
C ALA A 125 17.72 9.19 14.11
N LEU A 126 16.82 10.11 13.75
CA LEU A 126 16.15 11.00 14.70
C LEU A 126 15.42 10.23 15.81
N ALA A 127 14.74 9.12 15.46
CA ALA A 127 14.10 8.24 16.44
C ALA A 127 15.07 7.67 17.50
N LYS A 128 16.35 7.49 17.15
CA LYS A 128 17.37 6.94 18.05
C LYS A 128 18.00 8.02 18.93
N GLU A 129 18.05 9.27 18.45
CA GLU A 129 18.71 10.39 19.14
C GLU A 129 17.75 11.13 20.09
N ASP A 130 16.52 11.42 19.63
CA ASP A 130 15.56 12.29 20.33
C ASP A 130 14.32 11.55 20.90
N GLY A 131 14.29 10.21 20.82
CA GLY A 131 13.15 9.37 21.21
C GLY A 131 12.86 9.25 22.72
N ASN A 132 13.31 10.20 23.54
CA ASN A 132 13.09 10.17 25.00
C ASN A 132 11.74 10.77 25.43
N ASP A 133 11.06 11.53 24.56
CA ASP A 133 9.74 12.10 24.81
C ASP A 133 8.65 11.30 24.07
N GLU A 134 7.59 10.92 24.78
CA GLU A 134 6.56 9.99 24.30
C GLU A 134 5.73 10.58 23.15
N ASP A 135 5.44 11.89 23.22
CA ASP A 135 4.73 12.61 22.15
C ASP A 135 5.59 12.73 20.87
N MET A 136 6.91 12.93 20.99
CA MET A 136 7.81 12.96 19.84
C MET A 136 8.02 11.57 19.23
N ALA A 137 8.11 10.53 20.06
CA ALA A 137 8.27 9.16 19.59
C ALA A 137 7.06 8.70 18.76
N GLU A 138 5.83 9.04 19.17
CA GLU A 138 4.62 8.74 18.39
C GLU A 138 4.62 9.46 17.03
N MET A 139 4.99 10.74 17.01
CA MET A 139 5.06 11.52 15.76
C MET A 139 6.08 10.90 14.79
N ILE A 140 7.29 10.60 15.26
CA ILE A 140 8.35 10.00 14.46
C ILE A 140 7.93 8.61 13.94
N GLN A 141 7.28 7.80 14.79
CA GLN A 141 6.80 6.49 14.37
C GLN A 141 5.71 6.59 13.29
N SER A 142 4.84 7.59 13.38
CA SER A 142 3.82 7.85 12.35
C SER A 142 4.45 8.26 11.01
N GLU A 143 5.51 9.07 11.04
CA GLU A 143 6.26 9.49 9.86
C GLU A 143 6.97 8.30 9.20
N ILE A 144 7.63 7.44 10.00
CA ILE A 144 8.26 6.20 9.51
C ILE A 144 7.23 5.31 8.83
N ASN A 145 6.04 5.17 9.41
CA ASN A 145 4.97 4.36 8.83
C ASN A 145 4.50 4.95 7.49
N SER A 146 4.26 6.26 7.42
CA SER A 146 3.87 6.97 6.20
C SER A 146 4.92 6.81 5.09
N LEU A 147 6.20 7.05 5.39
CA LEU A 147 7.30 6.89 4.45
C LEU A 147 7.45 5.43 3.98
N SER A 148 7.25 4.47 4.87
CA SER A 148 7.30 3.05 4.51
C SER A 148 6.17 2.65 3.55
N SER A 149 4.96 3.17 3.73
CA SER A 149 3.84 2.93 2.81
C SER A 149 4.08 3.58 1.45
N GLN A 150 4.60 4.81 1.41
CA GLN A 150 4.96 5.49 0.16
C GLN A 150 6.07 4.74 -0.61
N LEU A 151 7.07 4.21 0.11
CA LEU A 151 8.11 3.39 -0.49
C LEU A 151 7.56 2.10 -1.11
N GLN A 152 6.61 1.44 -0.43
CA GLN A 152 5.97 0.25 -0.96
C GLN A 152 5.18 0.55 -2.25
N GLU A 153 4.39 1.63 -2.27
CA GLU A 153 3.68 2.05 -3.48
C GLU A 153 4.63 2.37 -4.64
N LEU A 154 5.77 3.00 -4.35
CA LEU A 154 6.78 3.30 -5.35
C LEU A 154 7.48 2.04 -5.85
N GLU A 155 7.73 1.06 -4.98
CA GLU A 155 8.29 -0.23 -5.37
C GLU A 155 7.35 -0.99 -6.32
N GLU A 156 6.05 -1.00 -6.02
CA GLU A 156 5.03 -1.61 -6.88
C GLU A 156 4.95 -0.91 -8.24
N LYS A 157 4.98 0.44 -8.26
CA LYS A 157 5.04 1.23 -9.50
C LYS A 157 6.30 0.92 -10.31
N LEU A 158 7.46 0.84 -9.66
CA LEU A 158 8.72 0.50 -10.33
C LEU A 158 8.70 -0.91 -10.92
N LYS A 159 8.11 -1.88 -10.22
CA LYS A 159 7.92 -3.25 -10.74
C LYS A 159 7.02 -3.25 -11.98
N ALA A 160 5.95 -2.47 -11.98
CA ALA A 160 5.07 -2.33 -13.13
C ALA A 160 5.78 -1.66 -14.33
N LEU A 161 6.55 -0.60 -14.10
CA LEU A 161 7.28 0.11 -15.15
C LEU A 161 8.41 -0.71 -15.79
N LEU A 162 9.00 -1.65 -15.04
CA LEU A 162 10.03 -2.54 -15.56
C LEU A 162 9.47 -3.67 -16.43
N LEU A 163 8.16 -3.88 -16.43
CA LEU A 163 7.54 -4.79 -17.38
C LEU A 163 7.52 -4.11 -18.76
N PRO A 164 8.18 -4.69 -19.77
CA PRO A 164 8.06 -4.16 -21.13
C PRO A 164 6.59 -4.23 -21.55
N SER A 165 6.07 -3.16 -22.11
CA SER A 165 4.73 -3.18 -22.69
C SER A 165 4.72 -4.13 -23.90
N ASP A 166 4.01 -5.25 -23.80
CA ASP A 166 3.82 -6.14 -24.94
C ASP A 166 2.75 -5.53 -25.86
N PRO A 167 3.03 -5.25 -27.15
CA PRO A 167 2.01 -4.81 -28.09
C PRO A 167 0.84 -5.80 -28.25
N LEU A 168 0.98 -7.04 -27.78
CA LEU A 168 -0.05 -8.08 -27.77
C LEU A 168 -1.00 -8.00 -26.57
N ASP A 169 -0.62 -7.36 -25.46
CA ASP A 169 -1.43 -7.31 -24.22
C ASP A 169 -2.78 -6.62 -24.43
N ALA A 170 -2.86 -5.68 -25.37
CA ALA A 170 -4.09 -4.96 -25.68
C ALA A 170 -5.08 -5.77 -26.54
N ARG A 171 -4.71 -6.97 -27.00
CA ARG A 171 -5.54 -7.76 -27.93
C ARG A 171 -6.24 -8.90 -27.22
N ASN A 172 -7.51 -9.12 -27.60
CA ASN A 172 -8.25 -10.30 -27.15
C ASN A 172 -7.57 -11.57 -27.67
N ILE A 173 -7.43 -12.55 -26.79
CA ILE A 173 -6.81 -13.85 -27.09
C ILE A 173 -7.92 -14.90 -27.15
N MET A 174 -7.94 -15.72 -28.20
CA MET A 174 -8.83 -16.88 -28.29
C MET A 174 -8.10 -18.09 -27.68
N LEU A 175 -8.58 -18.55 -26.52
CA LEU A 175 -8.04 -19.74 -25.87
C LEU A 175 -8.87 -20.97 -26.29
N GLU A 176 -8.26 -21.87 -27.06
CA GLU A 176 -8.87 -23.18 -27.39
C GLU A 176 -8.25 -24.26 -26.52
N VAL A 177 -9.07 -24.90 -25.67
CA VAL A 177 -8.64 -26.05 -24.85
C VAL A 177 -9.11 -27.33 -25.53
N ARG A 178 -8.16 -28.19 -25.93
CA ARG A 178 -8.43 -29.52 -26.51
C ARG A 178 -8.00 -30.62 -25.55
N ALA A 179 -8.84 -31.62 -25.35
CA ALA A 179 -8.44 -32.81 -24.61
C ALA A 179 -7.40 -33.60 -25.42
N GLY A 180 -6.25 -33.89 -24.80
CA GLY A 180 -5.20 -34.74 -25.37
C GLY A 180 -5.49 -36.23 -25.19
N THR A 181 -4.45 -37.06 -25.23
CA THR A 181 -4.55 -38.49 -24.90
C THR A 181 -4.76 -38.69 -23.40
N GLY A 182 -5.74 -39.51 -23.01
CA GLY A 182 -6.06 -39.77 -21.59
C GLY A 182 -7.52 -40.11 -21.29
N GLY A 183 -8.38 -40.25 -22.31
CA GLY A 183 -9.78 -40.64 -22.11
C GLY A 183 -10.56 -39.63 -21.26
N ASP A 184 -11.40 -40.13 -20.35
CA ASP A 184 -12.28 -39.31 -19.51
C ASP A 184 -11.50 -38.38 -18.55
N GLU A 185 -10.30 -38.78 -18.14
CA GLU A 185 -9.44 -37.97 -17.26
C GLU A 185 -8.93 -36.71 -17.97
N ALA A 186 -8.60 -36.82 -19.27
CA ALA A 186 -8.17 -35.67 -20.07
C ALA A 186 -9.31 -34.66 -20.29
N GLY A 187 -10.56 -35.14 -20.37
CA GLY A 187 -11.75 -34.28 -20.45
C GLY A 187 -12.01 -33.51 -19.15
N LEU A 188 -11.88 -34.18 -18.00
CA LEU A 188 -12.03 -33.56 -16.69
C LEU A 188 -10.96 -32.47 -16.46
N TRP A 189 -9.70 -32.75 -16.80
CA TRP A 189 -8.62 -31.78 -16.66
C TRP A 189 -8.79 -30.55 -17.57
N ALA A 190 -9.28 -30.74 -18.79
CA ALA A 190 -9.63 -29.64 -19.68
C ALA A 190 -10.75 -28.76 -19.09
N GLY A 191 -11.76 -29.37 -18.47
CA GLY A 191 -12.83 -28.67 -17.76
C GLY A 191 -12.31 -27.84 -16.58
N ASP A 192 -11.44 -28.42 -15.76
CA ASP A 192 -10.82 -27.73 -14.61
C ASP A 192 -9.94 -26.56 -15.05
N LEU A 193 -9.19 -26.71 -16.14
CA LEU A 193 -8.42 -25.63 -16.74
C LEU A 193 -9.34 -24.49 -17.19
N VAL A 194 -10.41 -24.78 -17.92
CA VAL A 194 -11.37 -23.77 -18.33
C VAL A 194 -11.99 -23.08 -17.11
N GLY A 195 -12.41 -23.81 -16.08
CA GLY A 195 -12.98 -23.24 -14.85
C GLY A 195 -11.99 -22.33 -14.10
N SER A 196 -10.74 -22.76 -13.96
CA SER A 196 -9.66 -21.98 -13.32
C SER A 196 -9.34 -20.69 -14.08
N HIS A 197 -9.31 -20.72 -15.42
CA HIS A 197 -9.03 -19.53 -16.23
C HIS A 197 -10.23 -18.58 -16.29
N VAL A 198 -11.46 -19.08 -16.50
CA VAL A 198 -12.68 -18.26 -16.57
C VAL A 198 -12.91 -17.49 -15.26
N SER A 199 -12.62 -18.09 -14.10
CA SER A 199 -12.77 -17.41 -12.80
C SER A 199 -11.77 -16.27 -12.56
N LYS A 200 -10.64 -16.24 -13.28
CA LYS A 200 -9.59 -15.20 -13.16
C LYS A 200 -9.69 -14.08 -14.20
N ILE A 201 -10.62 -14.18 -15.15
CA ILE A 201 -10.81 -13.19 -16.25
C ILE A 201 -11.79 -12.07 -15.84
N GLN A 202 -12.10 -11.92 -14.55
CA GLN A 202 -12.98 -10.85 -14.03
C GLN A 202 -12.21 -9.64 -13.50
#